data_AF-A0A1C4UM90-F1
#
_entry.id   AF-A0A1C4UM90-F1
#
_cell.length_a   1.000
_cell.length_b   1.000
_cell.length_c   1.000
_cell.angle_alpha   90.00
_cell.angle_beta   90.00
_cell.angle_gamma   90.00
#
_symmetry.space_group_name_H-M   'P 1'
#
loop_
_entity.id
_entity.type
_entity.pdbx_description
1 polymer ?
#
loop_
_entity_poly.entity_id
_entity_poly.type
_entity_poly.pdbx_seq_one_letter_code
_entity_poly.pdbx_strand_id
1 'polypeptide(L)'
;MGDVGSVVPPVAGWQRARRIARLAAIGTGATAAAAAATGGVLLGQARQARRTIPMAEAPPPRCDGVYGAKFPGRPITMVVLGDSSAAGYGVHRRRETPGALLATGLTRRLHRPVRVHRFAVVGSLSAGLKPQVESALECEPDVAVILIGGNDVTNRTPPGLAVRYLVEAVRALRAAGCEVVVGTCPDLGAIQPIQPPLRWLARRWSRQLAAAQTVAVVEAGGWTVSLGDLLGPRFAAEPTRMFAWDRFHPSAEGYAMAVAALLPTVISALGAGPERRPVPAAVGGVRSLPEAAQEAARHAGTEVSGTQVRGRDRGPAGRWAQLRRRAFFGVGEQPQSGPATDSPTLEGTA
;
A
#
# COMPACT_ATOMS: atom_id res chain seq x y z
N MET A 1 -75.12 52.81 -13.26
CA MET A 1 -73.74 52.66 -13.72
C MET A 1 -73.01 51.87 -12.64
N GLY A 2 -73.04 50.54 -12.74
CA GLY A 2 -72.38 49.64 -11.80
C GLY A 2 -71.26 48.93 -12.56
N ASP A 3 -70.03 49.12 -12.09
CA ASP A 3 -68.86 48.44 -12.67
C ASP A 3 -68.49 47.25 -11.78
N VAL A 4 -68.40 46.09 -12.42
CA VAL A 4 -68.35 44.77 -11.79
C VAL A 4 -66.89 44.37 -11.67
N GLY A 5 -66.41 44.22 -10.44
CA GLY A 5 -65.08 43.70 -10.16
C GLY A 5 -64.89 42.29 -10.74
N SER A 6 -64.08 42.19 -11.80
CA SER A 6 -63.59 40.90 -12.29
C SER A 6 -62.36 40.50 -11.45
N VAL A 7 -62.53 39.52 -10.55
CA VAL A 7 -61.42 38.84 -9.88
C VAL A 7 -61.15 37.56 -10.66
N VAL A 8 -60.09 37.55 -11.46
CA VAL A 8 -59.57 36.32 -12.09
C VAL A 8 -58.78 35.54 -11.03
N PRO A 9 -59.10 34.26 -10.73
CA PRO A 9 -58.37 33.49 -9.73
C PRO A 9 -56.99 33.03 -10.27
N PRO A 10 -55.93 32.97 -9.45
CA PRO A 10 -54.59 32.56 -9.87
C PRO A 10 -54.47 31.03 -9.90
N VAL A 11 -55.20 30.35 -10.79
CA VAL A 11 -55.23 28.87 -10.85
C VAL A 11 -53.96 28.27 -11.49
N ALA A 12 -53.20 29.05 -12.25
CA ALA A 12 -52.06 28.56 -13.03
C ALA A 12 -50.75 28.39 -12.22
N GLY A 13 -50.62 29.03 -11.06
CA GLY A 13 -49.43 28.93 -10.19
C GLY A 13 -49.43 27.67 -9.32
N TRP A 14 -50.60 27.30 -8.79
CA TRP A 14 -50.78 26.15 -7.89
C TRP A 14 -50.55 24.80 -8.58
N GLN A 15 -51.00 24.65 -9.83
CA GLN A 15 -50.76 23.43 -10.60
C GLN A 15 -49.27 23.27 -10.98
N ARG A 16 -48.58 24.37 -11.32
CA ARG A 16 -47.13 24.37 -11.57
C ARG A 16 -46.33 24.06 -10.31
N ALA A 17 -46.67 24.66 -9.17
CA ALA A 17 -46.04 24.37 -7.87
C ALA A 17 -46.22 22.90 -7.45
N ARG A 18 -47.43 22.33 -7.61
CA ARG A 18 -47.69 20.90 -7.36
C ARG A 18 -46.90 19.97 -8.29
N ARG A 19 -46.71 20.36 -9.56
CA ARG A 19 -45.92 19.57 -10.53
C ARG A 19 -44.42 19.60 -10.19
N ILE A 20 -43.88 20.76 -9.81
CA ILE A 20 -42.49 20.91 -9.36
C ILE A 20 -42.25 20.15 -8.05
N ALA A 21 -43.15 20.26 -7.07
CA ALA A 21 -43.04 19.52 -5.81
C ALA A 21 -43.10 17.99 -6.01
N ARG A 22 -43.97 17.50 -6.90
CA ARG A 22 -44.02 16.07 -7.27
C ARG A 22 -42.75 15.60 -7.98
N LEU A 23 -42.23 16.38 -8.94
CA LEU A 23 -40.98 16.06 -9.63
C LEU A 23 -39.78 16.07 -8.66
N ALA A 24 -39.71 17.02 -7.74
CA ALA A 24 -38.70 17.08 -6.70
C ALA A 24 -38.80 15.90 -5.72
N ALA A 25 -40.01 15.52 -5.30
CA ALA A 25 -40.25 14.38 -4.42
C ALA A 25 -39.91 13.03 -5.11
N ILE A 26 -40.27 12.86 -6.38
CA ILE A 26 -39.91 11.69 -7.20
C ILE A 26 -38.39 11.62 -7.40
N GLY A 27 -37.74 12.74 -7.73
CA GLY A 27 -36.28 12.80 -7.89
C GLY A 27 -35.52 12.52 -6.59
N THR A 28 -36.01 13.03 -5.46
CA THR A 28 -35.43 12.76 -4.13
C THR A 28 -35.65 11.30 -3.72
N GLY A 29 -36.85 10.76 -3.94
CA GLY A 29 -37.19 9.37 -3.65
C GLY A 29 -36.40 8.38 -4.51
N ALA A 30 -36.24 8.64 -5.81
CA ALA A 30 -35.43 7.81 -6.70
C ALA A 30 -33.94 7.81 -6.29
N THR A 31 -33.41 8.97 -5.91
CA THR A 31 -32.02 9.09 -5.42
C THR A 31 -31.82 8.32 -4.12
N ALA A 32 -32.75 8.45 -3.16
CA ALA A 32 -32.69 7.72 -1.90
C ALA A 32 -32.80 6.19 -2.11
N ALA A 33 -33.69 5.75 -3.00
CA ALA A 33 -33.85 4.33 -3.34
C ALA A 33 -32.60 3.76 -4.02
N ALA A 34 -32.01 4.50 -4.97
CA ALA A 34 -30.76 4.10 -5.62
C ALA A 34 -29.58 4.03 -4.64
N ALA A 35 -29.49 4.99 -3.71
CA ALA A 35 -28.49 4.98 -2.66
C ALA A 35 -28.67 3.78 -1.70
N ALA A 36 -29.90 3.49 -1.30
CA ALA A 36 -30.21 2.33 -0.46
C ALA A 36 -29.90 1.00 -1.16
N ALA A 37 -30.27 0.85 -2.43
CA ALA A 37 -29.95 -0.33 -3.24
C ALA A 37 -28.44 -0.53 -3.38
N THR A 38 -27.70 0.54 -3.69
CA THR A 38 -26.23 0.50 -3.79
C THR A 38 -25.59 0.14 -2.45
N GLY A 39 -26.05 0.74 -1.35
CA GLY A 39 -25.61 0.40 0.00
C GLY A 39 -25.88 -1.06 0.36
N GLY A 40 -27.05 -1.58 -0.01
CA GLY A 40 -27.43 -2.98 0.15
C GLY A 40 -26.50 -3.93 -0.62
N VAL A 41 -26.18 -3.62 -1.88
CA VAL A 41 -25.23 -4.39 -2.70
C VAL A 41 -23.84 -4.41 -2.07
N LEU A 42 -23.33 -3.25 -1.63
CA LEU A 42 -22.02 -3.16 -1.00
C LEU A 42 -21.95 -3.96 0.30
N LEU A 43 -22.99 -3.88 1.14
CA LEU A 43 -23.07 -4.65 2.38
C LEU A 43 -23.17 -6.16 2.11
N GLY A 44 -23.96 -6.54 1.09
CA GLY A 44 -24.06 -7.92 0.61
C GLY A 44 -22.71 -8.46 0.14
N GLN A 45 -21.97 -7.69 -0.67
CA GLN A 45 -20.64 -8.06 -1.15
C GLN A 45 -19.62 -8.16 -0.01
N ALA A 46 -19.65 -7.25 0.95
CA ALA A 46 -18.77 -7.30 2.11
C ALA A 46 -19.03 -8.56 2.96
N ARG A 47 -20.30 -8.92 3.17
CA ARG A 47 -20.68 -10.16 3.86
C ARG A 47 -20.27 -11.40 3.08
N GLN A 48 -20.47 -11.42 1.76
CA GLN A 48 -20.05 -12.53 0.91
C GLN A 48 -18.54 -12.71 0.94
N ALA A 49 -17.77 -11.62 0.81
CA ALA A 49 -16.31 -11.67 0.88
C ALA A 49 -15.83 -12.23 2.22
N ARG A 50 -16.42 -11.81 3.35
CA ARG A 50 -16.11 -12.34 4.68
C ARG A 50 -16.48 -13.81 4.88
N ARG A 51 -17.47 -14.33 4.15
CA ARG A 51 -17.83 -15.76 4.16
C ARG A 51 -16.89 -16.59 3.30
N THR A 52 -16.43 -16.03 2.17
CA THR A 52 -15.52 -16.71 1.25
C THR A 52 -14.08 -16.71 1.76
N ILE A 53 -13.64 -15.64 2.44
CA ILE A 53 -12.30 -15.53 3.01
C ILE A 53 -12.32 -16.22 4.39
N PRO A 54 -11.66 -17.38 4.53
CA PRO A 54 -11.65 -18.13 5.78
C PRO A 54 -10.94 -17.33 6.88
N MET A 55 -11.37 -17.53 8.12
CA MET A 55 -10.64 -17.02 9.28
C MET A 55 -9.31 -17.74 9.44
N ALA A 56 -8.36 -17.07 10.08
CA ALA A 56 -7.05 -17.67 10.32
C ALA A 56 -7.19 -18.91 11.21
N GLU A 57 -6.72 -20.07 10.73
CA GLU A 57 -6.88 -21.36 11.42
C GLU A 57 -5.70 -21.64 12.35
N ALA A 58 -4.48 -21.58 11.81
CA ALA A 58 -3.26 -21.89 12.53
C ALA A 58 -2.22 -20.78 12.37
N PRO A 59 -1.39 -20.51 13.39
CA PRO A 59 -0.32 -19.53 13.27
C PRO A 59 0.67 -19.97 12.17
N PRO A 60 1.19 -19.03 11.35
CA PRO A 60 2.16 -19.37 10.32
C PRO A 60 3.48 -19.89 10.92
N PRO A 61 4.30 -20.61 10.14
CA PRO A 61 5.60 -21.06 10.59
C PRO A 61 6.46 -19.91 11.12
N ARG A 62 7.06 -20.07 12.30
CA ARG A 62 7.98 -19.06 12.85
C ARG A 62 9.26 -18.99 12.04
N CYS A 63 9.68 -17.77 11.71
CA CYS A 63 10.89 -17.50 10.93
C CYS A 63 12.13 -17.19 11.78
N ASP A 64 11.96 -17.09 13.08
CA ASP A 64 12.99 -16.73 14.05
C ASP A 64 14.20 -17.65 13.98
N GLY A 65 15.40 -17.07 13.99
CA GLY A 65 16.67 -17.80 13.91
C GLY A 65 17.77 -17.05 13.18
N VAL A 66 18.93 -17.69 13.05
CA VAL A 66 20.09 -17.14 12.35
C VAL A 66 20.21 -17.76 10.96
N TYR A 67 20.24 -16.89 9.95
CA TYR A 67 20.43 -17.26 8.55
C TYR A 67 21.85 -16.90 8.12
N GLY A 68 22.43 -17.71 7.22
CA GLY A 68 23.76 -17.44 6.70
C GLY A 68 24.88 -17.58 7.74
N ALA A 69 24.72 -18.45 8.75
CA ALA A 69 25.71 -18.65 9.83
C ALA A 69 27.12 -19.05 9.35
N LYS A 70 27.24 -19.50 8.10
CA LYS A 70 28.52 -19.77 7.42
C LYS A 70 29.32 -18.50 7.07
N PHE A 71 28.68 -17.33 7.04
CA PHE A 71 29.35 -16.06 6.77
C PHE A 71 29.96 -15.49 8.05
N PRO A 72 31.07 -14.74 7.96
CA PRO A 72 31.73 -14.17 9.12
C PRO A 72 31.00 -12.93 9.67
N GLY A 73 31.37 -12.52 10.90
CA GLY A 73 30.98 -11.26 11.52
C GLY A 73 29.74 -11.33 12.43
N ARG A 74 29.51 -10.25 13.20
CA ARG A 74 28.32 -10.11 14.07
C ARG A 74 27.06 -10.15 13.18
N PRO A 75 26.06 -11.01 13.50
CA PRO A 75 24.81 -11.06 12.76
C PRO A 75 24.10 -9.70 12.78
N ILE A 76 23.56 -9.30 11.63
CA ILE A 76 22.61 -8.18 11.55
C ILE A 76 21.32 -8.63 12.23
N THR A 77 20.84 -7.88 13.21
CA THR A 77 19.54 -8.13 13.85
C THR A 77 18.43 -7.48 13.03
N MET A 78 17.57 -8.30 12.43
CA MET A 78 16.39 -7.86 11.68
C MET A 78 15.13 -8.24 12.45
N VAL A 79 14.23 -7.27 12.65
CA VAL A 79 12.90 -7.50 13.20
C VAL A 79 11.81 -7.36 12.14
N VAL A 80 10.80 -8.23 12.20
CA VAL A 80 9.64 -8.21 11.29
C VAL A 80 8.37 -7.97 12.10
N LEU A 81 7.70 -6.85 11.83
CA LEU A 81 6.51 -6.36 12.54
C LEU A 81 5.33 -6.21 11.59
N GLY A 82 4.12 -6.24 12.14
CA GLY A 82 2.89 -5.95 11.42
C GLY A 82 1.82 -7.02 11.56
N ASP A 83 1.12 -7.30 10.46
CA ASP A 83 -0.04 -8.19 10.43
C ASP A 83 0.28 -9.61 9.94
N SER A 84 -0.74 -10.30 9.42
CA SER A 84 -0.65 -11.64 8.84
C SER A 84 0.31 -11.71 7.66
N SER A 85 0.41 -10.64 6.86
CA SER A 85 1.35 -10.57 5.74
C SER A 85 2.79 -10.54 6.24
N ALA A 86 3.08 -9.75 7.27
CA ALA A 86 4.39 -9.76 7.92
C ALA A 86 4.70 -11.09 8.62
N ALA A 87 3.68 -11.74 9.18
CA ALA A 87 3.84 -13.04 9.82
C ALA A 87 4.08 -14.20 8.84
N GLY A 88 3.76 -14.02 7.55
CA GLY A 88 3.85 -15.08 6.55
C GLY A 88 2.65 -16.01 6.51
N TYR A 89 1.44 -15.52 6.85
CA TYR A 89 0.23 -16.32 6.73
C TYR A 89 0.01 -16.76 5.28
N GLY A 90 -0.39 -18.02 5.07
CA GLY A 90 -0.58 -18.61 3.74
C GLY A 90 0.59 -19.49 3.25
N VAL A 91 1.72 -19.54 3.97
CA VAL A 91 2.82 -20.48 3.67
C VAL A 91 2.88 -21.63 4.66
N HIS A 92 3.49 -22.73 4.25
CA HIS A 92 3.58 -23.96 5.05
C HIS A 92 4.98 -24.20 5.62
N ARG A 93 6.02 -23.56 5.07
CA ARG A 93 7.41 -23.74 5.54
C ARG A 93 8.02 -22.46 6.05
N ARG A 94 8.84 -22.56 7.10
CA ARG A 94 9.65 -21.46 7.65
C ARG A 94 10.35 -20.63 6.57
N ARG A 95 11.01 -21.32 5.63
CA ARG A 95 11.83 -20.69 4.56
C ARG A 95 11.02 -19.88 3.54
N GLU A 96 9.70 -20.05 3.51
CA GLU A 96 8.78 -19.37 2.59
C GLU A 96 8.21 -18.08 3.22
N THR A 97 8.43 -17.86 4.51
CA THR A 97 7.99 -16.64 5.20
C THR A 97 8.77 -15.42 4.71
N PRO A 98 8.17 -14.22 4.71
CA PRO A 98 8.85 -13.01 4.26
C PRO A 98 10.12 -12.71 5.08
N GLY A 99 10.10 -12.93 6.39
CA GLY A 99 11.28 -12.73 7.25
C GLY A 99 12.45 -13.66 6.89
N ALA A 100 12.17 -14.95 6.62
CA ALA A 100 13.21 -15.90 6.21
C ALA A 100 13.76 -15.60 4.81
N LEU A 101 12.88 -15.21 3.88
CA LEU A 101 13.26 -14.82 2.52
C LEU A 101 14.11 -13.55 2.52
N LEU A 102 13.73 -12.53 3.30
CA LEU A 102 14.51 -11.29 3.46
C LEU A 102 15.88 -11.59 4.05
N ALA A 103 15.96 -12.38 5.12
CA ALA A 103 17.23 -12.74 5.75
C ALA A 103 18.12 -13.55 4.81
N THR A 104 17.55 -14.48 4.05
CA THR A 104 18.28 -15.24 3.03
C THR A 104 18.81 -14.32 1.92
N GLY A 105 18.01 -13.35 1.47
CA GLY A 105 18.44 -12.34 0.50
C GLY A 105 19.57 -11.45 1.03
N LEU A 106 19.42 -10.94 2.25
CA LEU A 106 20.41 -10.10 2.92
C LEU A 106 21.73 -10.83 3.12
N THR A 107 21.70 -12.04 3.67
CA THR A 107 22.92 -12.85 3.91
C THR A 107 23.69 -13.09 2.62
N ARG A 108 23.00 -13.40 1.51
CA ARG A 108 23.62 -13.62 0.20
C ARG A 108 24.20 -12.35 -0.41
N ARG A 109 23.58 -11.19 -0.20
CA ARG A 109 24.05 -9.93 -0.79
C ARG A 109 25.14 -9.24 0.03
N LEU A 110 25.03 -9.31 1.35
CA LEU A 110 25.94 -8.66 2.28
C LEU A 110 27.06 -9.57 2.77
N HIS A 111 26.99 -10.88 2.50
CA HIS A 111 27.95 -11.88 3.00
C HIS A 111 28.13 -11.81 4.52
N ARG A 112 27.01 -11.59 5.24
CA ARG A 112 26.95 -11.50 6.72
C ARG A 112 25.79 -12.32 7.26
N PRO A 113 25.90 -12.94 8.45
CA PRO A 113 24.76 -13.58 9.09
C PRO A 113 23.65 -12.58 9.40
N VAL A 114 22.40 -13.05 9.42
CA VAL A 114 21.23 -12.25 9.81
C VAL A 114 20.45 -13.02 10.86
N ARG A 115 20.24 -12.42 12.02
CA ARG A 115 19.35 -12.93 13.07
C ARG A 115 17.98 -12.29 12.90
N VAL A 116 16.95 -13.11 12.73
CA VAL A 116 15.58 -12.66 12.54
C VAL A 116 14.78 -12.87 13.81
N HIS A 117 14.02 -11.84 14.19
CA HIS A 117 12.96 -11.93 15.19
C HIS A 117 11.65 -11.44 14.59
N ARG A 118 10.56 -12.19 14.79
CA ARG A 118 9.26 -11.87 14.21
C ARG A 118 8.23 -11.65 15.30
N PHE A 119 7.80 -10.39 15.42
CA PHE A 119 6.77 -9.95 16.37
C PHE A 119 5.42 -9.67 15.69
N ALA A 120 5.34 -9.80 14.36
CA ALA A 120 4.09 -9.67 13.61
C ALA A 120 2.97 -10.55 14.17
N VAL A 121 1.73 -10.02 14.19
CA VAL A 121 0.56 -10.70 14.74
C VAL A 121 -0.52 -10.78 13.66
N VAL A 122 -0.97 -12.01 13.36
CA VAL A 122 -2.06 -12.25 12.41
C VAL A 122 -3.31 -11.48 12.86
N GLY A 123 -3.92 -10.74 11.92
CA GLY A 123 -5.10 -9.91 12.22
C GLY A 123 -4.81 -8.57 12.90
N SER A 124 -3.55 -8.22 13.17
CA SER A 124 -3.23 -6.93 13.81
C SER A 124 -3.67 -5.74 12.96
N LEU A 125 -4.27 -4.75 13.62
CA LEU A 125 -4.41 -3.38 13.11
C LEU A 125 -3.15 -2.59 13.41
N SER A 126 -3.01 -1.40 12.82
CA SER A 126 -1.90 -0.48 13.13
C SER A 126 -1.80 -0.14 14.62
N ALA A 127 -2.93 -0.10 15.34
CA ALA A 127 -2.97 0.08 16.80
C ALA A 127 -2.23 -1.02 17.59
N GLY A 128 -2.08 -2.22 17.01
CA GLY A 128 -1.35 -3.34 17.60
C GLY A 128 0.16 -3.28 17.45
N LEU A 129 0.72 -2.24 16.80
CA LEU A 129 2.18 -2.12 16.60
C LEU A 129 2.94 -1.81 17.88
N LYS A 130 2.37 -1.04 18.80
CA LYS A 130 3.05 -0.60 20.03
C LYS A 130 3.67 -1.77 20.82
N PRO A 131 2.93 -2.83 21.21
CA PRO A 131 3.53 -3.96 21.93
C PRO A 131 4.54 -4.76 21.09
N GLN A 132 4.38 -4.81 19.76
CA GLN A 132 5.36 -5.45 18.88
C GLN A 132 6.69 -4.68 18.87
N VAL A 133 6.63 -3.34 18.84
CA VAL A 133 7.82 -2.47 18.88
C VAL A 133 8.51 -2.56 20.23
N GLU A 134 7.76 -2.53 21.34
CA GLU A 134 8.32 -2.67 22.69
C GLU A 134 9.13 -3.97 22.80
N SER A 135 8.58 -5.09 22.35
CA SER A 135 9.29 -6.39 22.32
C SER A 135 10.48 -6.38 21.35
N ALA A 136 10.36 -5.70 20.22
CA ALA A 136 11.42 -5.64 19.22
C ALA A 136 12.64 -4.85 19.69
N LEU A 137 12.43 -3.80 20.48
CA LEU A 137 13.51 -2.96 21.01
C LEU A 137 14.42 -3.72 21.98
N GLU A 138 13.92 -4.74 22.68
CA GLU A 138 14.73 -5.63 23.52
C GLU A 138 15.80 -6.41 22.72
N CYS A 139 15.60 -6.55 21.40
CA CYS A 139 16.54 -7.25 20.53
C CYS A 139 17.66 -6.35 19.98
N GLU A 140 17.64 -5.04 20.25
CA GLU A 140 18.54 -4.05 19.66
C GLU A 140 18.62 -4.17 18.11
N PRO A 141 17.51 -3.94 17.40
CA PRO A 141 17.44 -4.22 15.97
C PRO A 141 18.24 -3.23 15.13
N ASP A 142 19.04 -3.73 14.19
CA ASP A 142 19.70 -2.90 13.17
C ASP A 142 18.69 -2.42 12.11
N VAL A 143 17.72 -3.28 11.77
CA VAL A 143 16.68 -2.95 10.80
C VAL A 143 15.32 -3.57 11.15
N ALA A 144 14.26 -2.80 10.99
CA ALA A 144 12.88 -3.20 11.16
C ALA A 144 12.14 -3.15 9.83
N VAL A 145 11.48 -4.26 9.48
CA VAL A 145 10.56 -4.32 8.34
C VAL A 145 9.13 -4.41 8.85
N ILE A 146 8.29 -3.44 8.45
CA ILE A 146 6.90 -3.36 8.89
C ILE A 146 5.96 -3.55 7.70
N LEU A 147 5.08 -4.57 7.75
CA LEU A 147 3.99 -4.75 6.78
C LEU A 147 2.64 -4.68 7.51
N ILE A 148 1.92 -3.58 7.34
CA ILE A 148 0.68 -3.29 8.08
C ILE A 148 -0.27 -2.40 7.26
N GLY A 149 -1.56 -2.63 7.40
CA GLY A 149 -2.60 -1.73 6.87
C GLY A 149 -3.74 -2.45 6.15
N GLY A 150 -3.55 -3.70 5.74
CA GLY A 150 -4.63 -4.49 5.11
C GLY A 150 -5.84 -4.61 6.05
N ASN A 151 -5.57 -4.91 7.33
CA ASN A 151 -6.62 -5.00 8.35
C ASN A 151 -7.27 -3.65 8.67
N ASP A 152 -6.52 -2.54 8.59
CA ASP A 152 -7.06 -1.20 8.79
C ASP A 152 -8.09 -0.85 7.71
N VAL A 153 -7.84 -1.22 6.45
CA VAL A 153 -8.80 -1.01 5.36
C VAL A 153 -10.03 -1.89 5.53
N THR A 154 -9.87 -3.18 5.86
CA THR A 154 -11.00 -4.11 6.04
C THR A 154 -11.87 -3.79 7.26
N ASN A 155 -11.27 -3.24 8.32
CA ASN A 155 -11.96 -2.77 9.52
C ASN A 155 -12.40 -1.30 9.45
N ARG A 156 -12.10 -0.61 8.34
CA ARG A 156 -12.45 0.80 8.13
C ARG A 156 -11.89 1.73 9.20
N THR A 157 -10.68 1.45 9.71
CA THR A 157 -9.95 2.35 10.59
C THR A 157 -9.79 3.71 9.90
N PRO A 158 -10.04 4.84 10.58
CA PRO A 158 -9.75 6.16 10.02
C PRO A 158 -8.27 6.25 9.58
N PRO A 159 -7.96 6.63 8.32
CA PRO A 159 -6.59 6.60 7.82
C PRO A 159 -5.60 7.41 8.67
N GLY A 160 -6.00 8.59 9.17
CA GLY A 160 -5.17 9.40 10.06
C GLY A 160 -4.83 8.71 11.37
N LEU A 161 -5.74 7.87 11.90
CA LEU A 161 -5.52 7.09 13.11
C LEU A 161 -4.54 5.94 12.86
N ALA A 162 -4.74 5.18 11.79
CA ALA A 162 -3.83 4.09 11.40
C ALA A 162 -2.41 4.61 11.15
N VAL A 163 -2.29 5.72 10.42
CA VAL A 163 -1.00 6.38 10.14
C VAL A 163 -0.34 6.89 11.42
N ARG A 164 -1.11 7.43 12.38
CA ARG A 164 -0.55 7.90 13.65
C ARG A 164 0.17 6.77 14.40
N TYR A 165 -0.47 5.61 14.54
CA TYR A 165 0.15 4.46 15.20
C TYR A 165 1.40 3.96 14.46
N LEU A 166 1.37 3.95 13.13
CA LEU A 166 2.55 3.60 12.33
C LEU A 166 3.70 4.60 12.55
N VAL A 167 3.41 5.90 12.60
CA VAL A 167 4.43 6.94 12.85
C VAL A 167 5.05 6.79 14.25
N GLU A 168 4.24 6.52 15.27
CA GLU A 168 4.73 6.26 16.63
C GLU A 168 5.70 5.07 16.64
N ALA A 169 5.35 3.97 15.98
CA ALA A 169 6.20 2.81 15.83
C ALA A 169 7.53 3.13 15.10
N VAL A 170 7.46 3.83 13.97
CA VAL A 170 8.65 4.23 13.19
C VAL A 170 9.56 5.13 14.01
N ARG A 171 9.01 6.13 14.71
CA ARG A 171 9.79 7.07 15.53
C ARG A 171 10.50 6.37 16.68
N ALA A 172 9.82 5.46 17.37
CA ALA A 172 10.42 4.69 18.47
C ALA A 172 11.61 3.85 17.99
N LEU A 173 11.46 3.14 16.87
CA LEU A 173 12.55 2.35 16.26
C LEU A 173 13.71 3.24 15.79
N ARG A 174 13.41 4.34 15.07
CA ARG A 174 14.44 5.30 14.62
C ARG A 174 15.20 5.92 15.79
N ALA A 175 14.52 6.23 16.90
CA ALA A 175 15.14 6.78 18.11
C ALA A 175 16.12 5.79 18.77
N ALA A 176 15.91 4.49 18.60
CA ALA A 176 16.82 3.44 19.03
C ALA A 176 17.96 3.15 18.03
N GLY A 177 18.10 3.96 16.96
CA GLY A 177 19.12 3.77 15.93
C GLY A 177 18.79 2.69 14.89
N CYS A 178 17.58 2.11 14.94
CA CYS A 178 17.13 1.11 13.98
C CYS A 178 16.74 1.76 12.65
N GLU A 179 17.19 1.19 11.53
CA GLU A 179 16.67 1.54 10.21
C GLU A 179 15.27 0.96 10.02
N VAL A 180 14.33 1.73 9.45
CA VAL A 180 12.93 1.28 9.32
C VAL A 180 12.48 1.30 7.87
N VAL A 181 12.04 0.15 7.37
CA VAL A 181 11.46 -0.02 6.04
C VAL A 181 10.02 -0.49 6.15
N VAL A 182 9.09 0.28 5.59
CA VAL A 182 7.66 -0.05 5.60
C VAL A 182 7.21 -0.49 4.21
N GLY A 183 6.69 -1.71 4.11
CA GLY A 183 5.88 -2.10 2.97
C GLY A 183 4.48 -1.54 3.15
N THR A 184 4.07 -0.59 2.29
CA THR A 184 2.80 0.11 2.46
C THR A 184 1.60 -0.79 2.17
N CYS A 185 0.40 -0.34 2.55
CA CYS A 185 -0.83 -1.09 2.40
C CYS A 185 -0.99 -1.63 0.97
N PRO A 186 -1.17 -2.97 0.80
CA PRO A 186 -1.37 -3.55 -0.51
C PRO A 186 -2.72 -3.14 -1.10
N ASP A 187 -2.86 -3.20 -2.43
CA ASP A 187 -4.12 -2.90 -3.12
C ASP A 187 -5.12 -4.06 -2.92
N LEU A 188 -6.03 -3.91 -1.96
CA LEU A 188 -7.06 -4.92 -1.69
C LEU A 188 -8.04 -5.12 -2.87
N GLY A 189 -8.06 -4.21 -3.85
CA GLY A 189 -8.83 -4.42 -5.08
C GLY A 189 -8.31 -5.56 -5.96
N ALA A 190 -7.09 -6.06 -5.72
CA ALA A 190 -6.55 -7.23 -6.41
C ALA A 190 -7.10 -8.57 -5.88
N ILE A 191 -7.78 -8.56 -4.72
CA ILE A 191 -8.31 -9.77 -4.08
C ILE A 191 -9.54 -10.26 -4.84
N GLN A 192 -9.43 -11.45 -5.46
CA GLN A 192 -10.48 -12.01 -6.33
C GLN A 192 -11.86 -12.13 -5.66
N PRO A 193 -11.98 -12.58 -4.39
CA PRO A 193 -13.28 -12.62 -3.69
C PRO A 193 -14.02 -11.29 -3.62
N ILE A 194 -13.35 -10.15 -3.73
CA ILE A 194 -13.97 -8.82 -3.67
C ILE A 194 -14.48 -8.46 -5.07
N GLN A 195 -15.80 -8.36 -5.24
CA GLN A 195 -16.43 -8.05 -6.53
C GLN A 195 -16.68 -6.54 -6.69
N PRO A 196 -16.77 -6.02 -7.94
CA PRO A 196 -17.25 -4.66 -8.18
C PRO A 196 -18.72 -4.51 -7.76
N PRO A 197 -19.15 -3.38 -7.16
CA PRO A 197 -18.40 -2.14 -6.99
C PRO A 197 -17.48 -2.08 -5.75
N LEU A 198 -17.60 -3.00 -4.79
CA LEU A 198 -16.78 -3.00 -3.57
C LEU A 198 -15.27 -3.06 -3.86
N ARG A 199 -14.87 -3.77 -4.93
CA ARG A 199 -13.48 -3.84 -5.40
C ARG A 199 -12.88 -2.47 -5.67
N TRP A 200 -13.63 -1.57 -6.29
CA TRP A 200 -13.16 -0.23 -6.63
C TRP A 200 -12.96 0.64 -5.38
N LEU A 201 -13.86 0.51 -4.41
CA LEU A 201 -13.76 1.18 -3.11
C LEU A 201 -12.57 0.66 -2.32
N ALA A 202 -12.40 -0.66 -2.23
CA ALA A 202 -11.28 -1.30 -1.56
C ALA A 202 -9.93 -0.84 -2.15
N ARG A 203 -9.81 -0.81 -3.49
CA ARG A 203 -8.67 -0.25 -4.20
C ARG A 203 -8.39 1.20 -3.82
N ARG A 204 -9.43 2.05 -3.88
CA ARG A 204 -9.29 3.47 -3.54
C ARG A 204 -8.83 3.67 -2.10
N TRP A 205 -9.45 3.00 -1.15
CA TRP A 205 -9.10 3.12 0.27
C TRP A 205 -7.69 2.62 0.55
N SER A 206 -7.30 1.50 -0.07
CA SER A 206 -5.94 0.94 0.06
C SER A 206 -4.88 1.92 -0.45
N ARG A 207 -5.09 2.48 -1.65
CA ARG A 207 -4.15 3.46 -2.24
C ARG A 207 -4.08 4.76 -1.46
N GLN A 208 -5.20 5.23 -0.92
CA GLN A 208 -5.24 6.41 -0.05
C GLN A 208 -4.45 6.16 1.24
N LEU A 209 -4.63 5.00 1.88
CA LEU A 209 -3.85 4.64 3.06
C LEU A 209 -2.36 4.50 2.72
N ALA A 210 -2.01 3.83 1.63
CA ALA A 210 -0.63 3.66 1.20
C ALA A 210 0.09 5.00 0.95
N ALA A 211 -0.56 5.95 0.26
CA ALA A 211 -0.01 7.28 0.06
C ALA A 211 0.20 8.03 1.38
N ALA A 212 -0.77 7.95 2.30
CA ALA A 212 -0.65 8.59 3.62
C ALA A 212 0.46 7.96 4.46
N GLN A 213 0.63 6.63 4.41
CA GLN A 213 1.74 5.92 5.04
C GLN A 213 3.08 6.38 4.46
N THR A 214 3.24 6.49 3.13
CA THR A 214 4.47 6.97 2.50
C THR A 214 4.87 8.35 3.01
N VAL A 215 3.96 9.33 2.97
CA VAL A 215 4.27 10.69 3.45
C VAL A 215 4.71 10.64 4.91
N ALA A 216 3.93 9.97 5.76
CA ALA A 216 4.14 10.02 7.20
C ALA A 216 5.39 9.25 7.65
N VAL A 217 5.68 8.08 7.05
CA VAL A 217 6.86 7.27 7.37
C VAL A 217 8.14 7.98 6.92
N VAL A 218 8.15 8.55 5.71
CA VAL A 218 9.32 9.29 5.21
C VAL A 218 9.55 10.55 6.06
N GLU A 219 8.48 11.24 6.47
CA GLU A 219 8.61 12.35 7.43
C GLU A 219 9.21 11.90 8.77
N ALA A 220 8.84 10.71 9.25
CA ALA A 220 9.37 10.10 10.46
C ALA A 220 10.80 9.51 10.31
N GLY A 221 11.42 9.62 9.13
CA GLY A 221 12.79 9.14 8.89
C GLY A 221 12.90 7.66 8.50
N GLY A 222 11.77 7.03 8.17
CA GLY A 222 11.74 5.68 7.58
C GLY A 222 11.80 5.70 6.05
N TRP A 223 11.88 4.50 5.50
CA TRP A 223 11.79 4.22 4.06
C TRP A 223 10.45 3.56 3.77
N THR A 224 9.89 3.81 2.59
CA THR A 224 8.71 3.06 2.14
C THR A 224 8.93 2.37 0.82
N VAL A 225 8.31 1.21 0.68
CA VAL A 225 8.21 0.47 -0.57
C VAL A 225 6.74 0.25 -0.84
N SER A 226 6.27 0.69 -2.01
CA SER A 226 4.90 0.43 -2.42
C SER A 226 4.70 -1.05 -2.70
N LEU A 227 3.90 -1.69 -1.85
CA LEU A 227 3.36 -3.02 -2.11
C LEU A 227 2.00 -2.93 -2.82
N GLY A 228 1.55 -1.72 -3.18
CA GLY A 228 0.35 -1.52 -3.99
C GLY A 228 0.51 -2.21 -5.33
N ASP A 229 -0.44 -3.08 -5.70
CA ASP A 229 -0.33 -3.96 -6.87
C ASP A 229 1.01 -4.73 -6.87
N LEU A 230 1.48 -5.29 -5.74
CA LEU A 230 2.76 -6.01 -5.50
C LEU A 230 3.48 -6.62 -6.72
N LEU A 231 2.73 -7.15 -7.68
CA LEU A 231 3.09 -7.37 -9.09
C LEU A 231 1.84 -7.22 -9.97
N GLY A 232 1.36 -6.00 -10.20
CA GLY A 232 0.00 -5.72 -10.68
C GLY A 232 -0.46 -6.61 -11.83
N PRO A 233 0.37 -6.82 -12.87
CA PRO A 233 0.08 -7.78 -13.93
C PRO A 233 0.07 -9.24 -13.46
N ARG A 234 1.05 -9.71 -12.68
CA ARG A 234 1.15 -11.12 -12.29
C ARG A 234 0.14 -11.57 -11.24
N PHE A 235 -0.18 -10.76 -10.23
CA PHE A 235 -1.24 -11.13 -9.27
C PHE A 235 -2.62 -11.14 -9.93
N ALA A 236 -2.84 -10.28 -10.93
CA ALA A 236 -4.06 -10.30 -11.73
C ALA A 236 -4.07 -11.42 -12.78
N ALA A 237 -2.92 -11.74 -13.39
CA ALA A 237 -2.80 -12.75 -14.45
C ALA A 237 -2.73 -14.18 -13.90
N GLU A 238 -2.06 -14.39 -12.77
CA GLU A 238 -1.83 -15.70 -12.15
C GLU A 238 -2.30 -15.75 -10.68
N PRO A 239 -3.56 -15.36 -10.37
CA PRO A 239 -4.04 -15.24 -8.99
C PRO A 239 -3.97 -16.56 -8.21
N THR A 240 -4.16 -17.71 -8.88
CA THR A 240 -4.08 -19.05 -8.29
C THR A 240 -2.68 -19.42 -7.82
N ARG A 241 -1.64 -18.80 -8.39
CA ARG A 241 -0.24 -19.00 -7.99
C ARG A 241 0.20 -17.96 -6.97
N MET A 242 -0.32 -16.74 -7.09
CA MET A 242 0.12 -15.60 -6.27
C MET A 242 -0.58 -15.51 -4.91
N PHE A 243 -1.82 -16.00 -4.79
CA PHE A 243 -2.54 -16.09 -3.52
C PHE A 243 -2.49 -17.50 -2.93
N ALA A 244 -2.53 -17.58 -1.60
CA ALA A 244 -2.63 -18.82 -0.85
C ALA A 244 -4.04 -19.45 -0.97
N TRP A 245 -4.24 -20.56 -0.26
CA TRP A 245 -5.49 -21.31 -0.24
C TRP A 245 -6.72 -20.48 0.16
N ASP A 246 -6.52 -19.44 0.98
CA ASP A 246 -7.55 -18.50 1.44
C ASP A 246 -7.92 -17.42 0.40
N ARG A 247 -7.22 -17.38 -0.74
CA ARG A 247 -7.41 -16.41 -1.84
C ARG A 247 -7.29 -14.94 -1.39
N PHE A 248 -6.59 -14.71 -0.29
CA PHE A 248 -6.43 -13.39 0.33
C PHE A 248 -4.96 -13.09 0.62
N HIS A 249 -4.26 -13.99 1.32
CA HIS A 249 -2.85 -13.80 1.65
C HIS A 249 -1.95 -14.24 0.49
N PRO A 250 -0.73 -13.69 0.38
CA PRO A 250 0.23 -14.16 -0.61
C PRO A 250 0.57 -15.64 -0.42
N SER A 251 0.77 -16.35 -1.52
CA SER A 251 1.40 -17.68 -1.51
C SER A 251 2.90 -17.55 -1.23
N ALA A 252 3.61 -18.68 -1.15
CA ALA A 252 5.07 -18.68 -1.10
C ALA A 252 5.72 -17.90 -2.26
N GLU A 253 5.17 -18.00 -3.47
CA GLU A 253 5.64 -17.25 -4.65
C GLU A 253 5.27 -15.76 -4.54
N GLY A 254 4.06 -15.46 -4.07
CA GLY A 254 3.64 -14.09 -3.78
C GLY A 254 4.54 -13.38 -2.77
N TYR A 255 4.92 -14.06 -1.68
CA TYR A 255 5.87 -13.54 -0.70
C TYR A 255 7.28 -13.39 -1.29
N ALA A 256 7.76 -14.33 -2.09
CA ALA A 256 9.06 -14.22 -2.75
C ALA A 256 9.15 -12.95 -3.60
N MET A 257 8.09 -12.61 -4.32
CA MET A 257 8.03 -11.40 -5.12
C MET A 257 7.91 -10.12 -4.28
N ALA A 258 7.11 -10.14 -3.20
CA ALA A 258 7.06 -9.03 -2.25
C ALA A 258 8.43 -8.74 -1.63
N VAL A 259 9.14 -9.80 -1.24
CA VAL A 259 10.49 -9.71 -0.69
C VAL A 259 11.48 -9.23 -1.73
N ALA A 260 11.37 -9.68 -2.99
CA ALA A 260 12.19 -9.17 -4.08
C ALA A 260 12.05 -7.65 -4.23
N ALA A 261 10.85 -7.10 -4.03
CA ALA A 261 10.59 -5.67 -4.03
C ALA A 261 11.19 -4.92 -2.84
N LEU A 262 11.10 -5.50 -1.64
CA LEU A 262 11.58 -4.89 -0.39
C LEU A 262 13.11 -4.94 -0.24
N LEU A 263 13.73 -6.07 -0.63
CA LEU A 263 15.12 -6.38 -0.32
C LEU A 263 16.13 -5.29 -0.74
N PRO A 264 16.05 -4.68 -1.95
CA PRO A 264 16.98 -3.63 -2.34
C PRO A 264 16.91 -2.39 -1.43
N THR A 265 15.73 -2.04 -0.94
CA THR A 265 15.53 -0.92 -0.03
C THR A 265 16.05 -1.25 1.35
N VAL A 266 15.84 -2.47 1.84
CA VAL A 266 16.42 -2.92 3.13
C VAL A 266 17.96 -2.89 3.09
N ILE A 267 18.57 -3.34 2.00
CA ILE A 267 20.02 -3.23 1.78
C ILE A 267 20.46 -1.76 1.76
N SER A 268 19.71 -0.91 1.06
CA SER A 268 20.02 0.53 0.96
C SER A 268 19.93 1.22 2.31
N ALA A 269 18.92 0.90 3.12
CA ALA A 269 18.74 1.46 4.47
C ALA A 269 19.91 1.07 5.39
N LEU A 270 20.30 -0.21 5.40
CA LEU A 270 21.47 -0.70 6.16
C LEU A 270 22.80 -0.07 5.71
N GLY A 271 22.91 0.33 4.44
CA GLY A 271 24.08 1.02 3.89
C GLY A 271 24.02 2.55 3.98
N ALA A 272 22.90 3.13 4.41
CA ALA A 272 22.65 4.57 4.47
C ALA A 272 22.94 5.19 5.85
N GLY A 273 23.77 4.54 6.67
CA GLY A 273 24.38 5.14 7.86
C GLY A 273 25.10 6.47 7.56
N PRO A 274 25.58 7.21 8.58
CA PRO A 274 25.81 8.67 8.54
C PRO A 274 26.69 9.23 7.41
N GLU A 275 27.42 8.40 6.67
CA GLU A 275 28.09 8.78 5.43
C GLU A 275 27.24 8.43 4.19
N ARG A 276 26.35 9.35 3.84
CA ARG A 276 25.58 9.30 2.58
C ARG A 276 26.51 9.45 1.38
N ARG A 277 26.77 8.34 0.66
CA ARG A 277 27.30 8.41 -0.71
C ARG A 277 26.13 8.45 -1.71
N PRO A 278 26.07 9.42 -2.64
CA PRO A 278 25.02 9.48 -3.64
C PRO A 278 25.15 8.27 -4.59
N VAL A 279 24.17 7.36 -4.54
CA VAL A 279 24.07 6.21 -5.45
C VAL A 279 23.50 6.68 -6.79
N PRO A 280 23.99 6.19 -7.96
CA PRO A 280 23.57 6.68 -9.27
C PRO A 280 22.08 6.52 -9.55
N ALA A 281 21.58 7.37 -10.46
CA ALA A 281 20.18 7.59 -10.78
C ALA A 281 19.42 6.30 -11.13
N ALA A 282 18.58 5.84 -10.20
CA ALA A 282 17.46 4.98 -10.54
C ALA A 282 16.35 5.82 -11.19
N VAL A 283 15.61 5.22 -12.13
CA VAL A 283 14.46 5.84 -12.79
C VAL A 283 13.41 6.21 -11.74
N GLY A 284 13.19 7.50 -11.49
CA GLY A 284 12.24 7.97 -10.48
C GLY A 284 12.40 9.44 -10.12
N GLY A 285 13.64 9.93 -10.10
CA GLY A 285 13.95 11.35 -9.89
C GLY A 285 13.62 11.85 -8.48
N VAL A 286 13.94 13.13 -8.25
CA VAL A 286 13.60 13.83 -7.01
C VAL A 286 12.28 14.58 -7.22
N ARG A 287 11.35 14.45 -6.26
CA ARG A 287 10.03 15.10 -6.28
C ARG A 287 9.64 15.61 -4.91
N SER A 288 8.56 16.38 -4.82
CA SER A 288 7.95 16.63 -3.52
C SER A 288 7.41 15.33 -2.93
N LEU A 289 7.45 15.20 -1.61
CA LEU A 289 7.00 13.99 -0.92
C LEU A 289 5.52 13.64 -1.20
N PRO A 290 4.57 14.60 -1.25
CA PRO A 290 3.18 14.28 -1.61
C PRO A 290 3.03 13.72 -3.03
N GLU A 291 3.78 14.25 -4.01
CA GLU A 291 3.76 13.74 -5.38
C GLU A 291 4.38 12.35 -5.47
N ALA A 292 5.54 12.15 -4.83
CA ALA A 292 6.20 10.85 -4.75
C ALA A 292 5.29 9.79 -4.11
N ALA A 293 4.54 10.16 -3.06
CA ALA A 293 3.60 9.26 -2.40
C ALA A 293 2.41 8.87 -3.29
N GLN A 294 1.84 9.82 -4.03
CA GLN A 294 0.75 9.53 -4.96
C GLN A 294 1.19 8.65 -6.13
N GLU A 295 2.40 8.87 -6.65
CA GLU A 295 2.97 8.02 -7.69
C GLU A 295 3.27 6.61 -7.15
N ALA A 296 3.93 6.51 -6.00
CA ALA A 296 4.23 5.23 -5.38
C ALA A 296 2.95 4.42 -5.10
N ALA A 297 1.86 5.05 -4.65
CA ALA A 297 0.59 4.38 -4.41
C ALA A 297 -0.08 3.81 -5.68
N ARG A 298 0.37 4.21 -6.88
CA ARG A 298 -0.11 3.70 -8.17
C ARG A 298 0.84 2.69 -8.82
N HIS A 299 2.09 2.65 -8.39
CA HIS A 299 3.15 1.86 -9.02
C HIS A 299 3.86 0.96 -8.01
N ALA A 300 3.63 -0.34 -8.14
CA ALA A 300 4.25 -1.37 -7.32
C ALA A 300 5.78 -1.33 -7.34
N GLY A 301 6.40 -1.69 -6.22
CA GLY A 301 7.86 -1.77 -6.08
C GLY A 301 8.56 -0.42 -6.10
N THR A 302 7.79 0.69 -6.04
CA THR A 302 8.35 2.04 -5.96
C THR A 302 8.85 2.30 -4.54
N GLU A 303 10.15 2.58 -4.43
CA GLU A 303 10.83 3.00 -3.20
C GLU A 303 10.71 4.53 -3.07
N VAL A 304 10.40 5.00 -1.85
CA VAL A 304 10.41 6.42 -1.48
C VAL A 304 11.22 6.61 -0.21
N SER A 305 12.16 7.55 -0.26
CA SER A 305 12.99 7.95 0.88
C SER A 305 13.17 9.46 0.93
N GLY A 306 13.47 10.01 2.10
CA GLY A 306 13.83 11.43 2.22
C GLY A 306 15.14 11.73 1.50
N THR A 307 15.25 12.89 0.87
CA THR A 307 16.47 13.35 0.20
C THR A 307 16.72 14.84 0.43
N GLN A 308 17.86 15.34 -0.05
CA GLN A 308 18.19 16.76 -0.04
C GLN A 308 18.47 17.25 -1.46
N VAL A 309 17.94 18.42 -1.80
CA VAL A 309 18.23 19.14 -3.05
C VAL A 309 18.99 20.40 -2.68
N ARG A 310 20.22 20.54 -3.18
CA ARG A 310 21.10 21.68 -2.87
C ARG A 310 21.26 21.91 -1.35
N GLY A 311 21.45 20.83 -0.60
CA GLY A 311 21.62 20.85 0.87
C GLY A 311 20.35 21.11 1.68
N ARG A 312 19.18 21.31 1.05
CA ARG A 312 17.90 21.50 1.72
C ARG A 312 17.05 20.25 1.63
N ASP A 313 16.46 19.82 2.74
CA ASP A 313 15.54 18.69 2.80
C ASP A 313 14.09 19.08 2.45
N ARG A 314 13.79 20.38 2.38
CA ARG A 314 12.47 20.93 2.03
C ARG A 314 12.54 21.92 0.87
N GLY A 315 11.46 21.95 0.09
CA GLY A 315 11.17 22.92 -0.97
C GLY A 315 9.77 23.53 -0.80
N PRO A 316 9.28 24.28 -1.80
CA PRO A 316 7.99 24.98 -1.73
C PRO A 316 6.79 24.05 -1.49
N ALA A 317 6.87 22.81 -1.99
CA ALA A 317 5.83 21.79 -1.88
C ALA A 317 6.07 20.79 -0.72
N GLY A 318 6.91 21.16 0.26
CA GLY A 318 7.24 20.33 1.42
C GLY A 318 8.56 19.57 1.27
N ARG A 319 8.69 18.44 1.97
CA ARG A 319 9.94 17.65 2.00
C ARG A 319 10.28 17.06 0.63
N TRP A 320 11.56 17.06 0.29
CA TRP A 320 12.07 16.37 -0.90
C TRP A 320 12.13 14.87 -0.67
N ALA A 321 11.69 14.12 -1.68
CA ALA A 321 11.75 12.68 -1.68
C ALA A 321 12.50 12.18 -2.92
N GLN A 322 13.35 11.18 -2.71
CA GLN A 322 13.91 10.39 -3.79
C GLN A 322 12.92 9.27 -4.12
N LEU A 323 12.48 9.24 -5.36
CA LEU A 323 11.71 8.12 -5.90
C LEU A 323 12.68 7.18 -6.62
N ARG A 324 12.52 5.87 -6.42
CA ARG A 324 13.21 4.86 -7.23
C ARG A 324 12.23 3.79 -7.68
N ARG A 325 12.10 3.62 -9.00
CA ARG A 325 11.41 2.48 -9.61
C ARG A 325 12.45 1.49 -10.08
N ARG A 326 12.32 0.25 -9.62
CA ARG A 326 13.16 -0.85 -10.08
C ARG A 326 12.30 -1.72 -10.99
N ALA A 327 12.77 -1.96 -12.22
CA ALA A 327 12.18 -2.98 -13.06
C ALA A 327 12.47 -4.34 -12.43
N PHE A 328 11.43 -5.08 -12.07
CA PHE A 328 11.56 -6.45 -11.57
C PHE A 328 11.51 -7.40 -12.75
N PHE A 329 12.44 -8.37 -12.81
CA PHE A 329 12.51 -9.37 -13.87
C PHE A 329 11.12 -10.03 -14.08
N GLY A 330 10.62 -9.96 -15.32
CA GLY A 330 9.33 -10.54 -15.73
C GLY A 330 8.15 -9.56 -15.80
N VAL A 331 8.36 -8.26 -15.55
CA VAL A 331 7.40 -7.21 -15.90
C VAL A 331 7.80 -6.69 -17.28
N GLY A 332 7.07 -7.09 -18.34
CA GLY A 332 7.28 -6.53 -19.66
C GLY A 332 7.09 -5.01 -19.64
N GLU A 333 8.02 -4.26 -20.22
CA GLU A 333 7.81 -2.85 -20.50
C GLU A 333 6.56 -2.72 -21.39
N GLN A 334 5.57 -1.99 -20.91
CA GLN A 334 4.57 -1.41 -21.81
C GLN A 334 5.30 -0.31 -22.59
N PRO A 335 5.31 -0.36 -23.94
CA PRO A 335 5.84 0.74 -24.73
C PRO A 335 5.08 2.00 -24.33
N GLN A 336 5.81 3.05 -23.96
CA GLN A 336 5.22 4.39 -23.91
C GLN A 336 4.67 4.67 -25.30
N SER A 337 3.35 4.74 -25.44
CA SER A 337 2.71 5.28 -26.63
C SER A 337 3.06 6.77 -26.68
N GLY A 338 4.18 7.08 -27.34
CA GLY A 338 4.52 8.44 -27.74
C GLY A 338 3.46 8.97 -28.72
N PRO A 339 3.26 10.30 -28.78
CA PRO A 339 2.33 10.87 -29.74
C PRO A 339 2.84 10.55 -31.15
N ALA A 340 1.98 9.96 -31.97
CA ALA A 340 2.24 9.74 -33.38
C ALA A 340 2.50 11.10 -34.06
N THR A 341 3.76 11.38 -34.36
CA THR A 341 4.13 12.39 -35.33
C THR A 341 4.11 11.73 -36.69
N ASP A 342 2.96 11.83 -37.36
CA ASP A 342 2.88 11.64 -38.80
C ASP A 342 3.84 12.64 -39.47
N SER A 343 4.80 12.12 -40.22
CA SER A 343 5.58 12.90 -41.19
C SER A 343 5.33 12.26 -42.56
N PRO A 344 4.76 13.00 -43.53
CA PRO A 344 4.54 12.45 -44.86
C PRO A 344 5.89 12.32 -45.57
N THR A 345 6.18 11.12 -46.04
CA THR A 345 7.30 10.84 -46.94
C THR A 345 7.02 11.52 -48.27
N LEU A 346 7.81 12.51 -48.65
CA LEU A 346 7.87 13.03 -50.01
C LEU A 346 8.59 11.98 -50.87
N GLU A 347 7.86 11.35 -51.77
CA GLU A 347 8.41 10.60 -52.90
C GLU A 347 9.16 11.57 -53.82
N GLY A 348 10.46 11.36 -53.96
CA GLY A 348 11.27 12.01 -54.99
C GLY A 348 11.22 11.19 -56.28
N THR A 349 10.56 11.74 -57.30
CA THR A 349 10.81 11.40 -58.71
C THR A 349 11.72 12.46 -59.33
N ALA A 350 12.72 11.97 -60.07
CA ALA A 350 13.73 12.66 -60.90
C ALA A 350 14.99 13.16 -60.19
#